data_AF-A0A7W0C015-F1
#
_entry.id   AF-A0A7W0C015-F1
#
_cell.length_a   1.000
_cell.length_b   1.000
_cell.length_c   1.000
_cell.angle_alpha   90.00
_cell.angle_beta   90.00
_cell.angle_gamma   90.00
#
_symmetry.space_group_name_H-M   'P 1'
#
loop_
_entity.id
_entity.type
_entity.pdbx_description
1 polymer ?
#
loop_
_entity_poly.entity_id
_entity_poly.type
_entity_poly.pdbx_seq_one_letter_code
_entity_poly.pdbx_strand_id
1 'polypeptide(L)'
;MGLIMIFVMILVFMACTVGITLHIKNKNIFNKPSWGVRISLVFQLLLFTLFFTEVLASFPQVIADVLWWGAVLGGLIFGIRDFKNNSITSVLSILLSVSLAGLMFLMLLITSM
;
A
#
# COMPACT_ATOMS: atom_id res chain seq x y z
N MET A 1 -5.86 -4.59 -19.45
CA MET A 1 -4.49 -4.84 -18.97
C MET A 1 -3.50 -3.69 -19.17
N GLY A 2 -3.50 -2.97 -20.31
CA GLY A 2 -2.55 -1.87 -20.53
C GLY A 2 -2.53 -0.78 -19.44
N LEU A 3 -3.70 -0.34 -18.96
CA LEU A 3 -3.81 0.66 -17.89
C LEU A 3 -3.25 0.18 -16.53
N ILE A 4 -3.52 -1.08 -16.17
CA ILE A 4 -2.98 -1.69 -14.94
C ILE A 4 -1.45 -1.73 -15.00
N MET A 5 -0.88 -2.14 -16.15
CA MET A 5 0.57 -2.21 -16.32
C MET A 5 1.23 -0.83 -16.23
N ILE A 6 0.65 0.19 -16.88
CA ILE A 6 1.12 1.58 -16.78
C ILE A 6 1.08 2.06 -15.33
N PHE A 7 -0.02 1.78 -14.62
CA PHE A 7 -0.16 2.14 -13.22
C PHE A 7 0.90 1.47 -12.33
N VAL A 8 1.17 0.18 -12.52
CA VAL A 8 2.22 -0.55 -11.80
C VAL A 8 3.61 0.04 -12.11
N MET A 9 3.90 0.41 -13.36
CA MET A 9 5.17 1.07 -13.69
C MET A 9 5.32 2.42 -12.96
N ILE A 10 4.24 3.21 -12.89
CA ILE A 10 4.20 4.47 -12.14
C ILE A 10 4.45 4.21 -10.65
N LEU A 11 3.86 3.17 -10.07
CA LEU A 11 4.09 2.79 -8.68
C LEU A 11 5.56 2.41 -8.41
N VAL A 12 6.16 1.61 -9.28
CA VAL A 12 7.58 1.23 -9.17
C VAL A 12 8.47 2.48 -9.23
N PHE A 13 8.19 3.41 -10.15
CA PHE A 13 8.91 4.67 -10.26
C PHE A 13 8.78 5.52 -8.98
N MET A 14 7.56 5.65 -8.43
CA MET A 14 7.32 6.35 -7.16
C MET A 14 8.05 5.67 -6.00
N ALA A 15 8.01 4.35 -5.90
CA ALA A 15 8.70 3.62 -4.84
C ALA A 15 10.23 3.84 -4.91
N CYS A 16 10.82 3.78 -6.11
CA CYS A 16 12.24 4.05 -6.31
C CYS A 16 12.63 5.48 -5.91
N THR A 17 11.88 6.48 -6.39
CA THR A 17 12.16 7.90 -6.08
C THR A 17 12.03 8.22 -4.59
N VAL A 18 11.00 7.69 -3.93
CA VAL A 18 10.81 7.83 -2.48
C VAL A 18 11.91 7.10 -1.71
N GLY A 19 12.26 5.87 -2.10
CA GLY A 19 13.33 5.09 -1.48
C GLY A 19 14.69 5.80 -1.55
N ILE A 20 15.04 6.34 -2.73
CA ILE A 20 16.27 7.12 -2.92
C ILE A 20 16.27 8.39 -2.06
N THR A 21 15.16 9.14 -2.05
CA THR A 21 15.04 10.39 -1.29
C THR A 21 15.18 10.15 0.21
N LEU A 22 14.54 9.10 0.73
CA LEU A 22 14.63 8.72 2.14
C LEU A 22 16.01 8.20 2.51
N HIS A 23 16.66 7.42 1.65
CA HIS A 23 18.03 6.95 1.86
C HIS A 23 19.04 8.10 1.94
N ILE A 24 18.91 9.11 1.06
CA ILE A 24 19.78 10.29 1.06
C ILE A 24 19.58 11.12 2.33
N LYS A 25 18.33 11.30 2.77
CA LYS A 25 17.99 12.18 3.89
C LYS A 25 18.24 11.55 5.26
N ASN A 26 18.14 10.23 5.38
CA ASN A 26 18.13 9.54 6.67
C ASN A 26 19.40 8.71 6.89
N LYS A 27 20.53 9.40 7.12
CA LYS A 27 21.82 8.75 7.43
C LYS A 27 21.92 8.22 8.87
N ASN A 28 21.00 8.60 9.75
CA ASN A 28 20.98 8.18 11.15
C ASN A 28 19.53 8.12 11.65
N ILE A 29 19.25 7.12 12.50
CA ILE A 29 17.99 6.82 13.20
C ILE A 29 17.07 5.83 12.45
N PHE A 30 17.46 4.56 12.46
CA PHE A 30 16.54 3.42 12.27
C PHE A 30 15.84 3.11 13.60
N ASN A 31 14.92 3.97 14.03
CA ASN A 31 14.07 3.64 15.17
C ASN A 31 13.17 2.45 14.81
N LYS A 32 12.96 1.54 15.76
CA LYS A 32 12.12 0.36 15.52
C LYS A 32 10.69 0.82 15.18
N PRO A 33 10.10 0.35 14.07
CA PRO A 33 8.73 0.72 13.71
C PRO A 33 7.75 0.18 14.75
N SER A 34 6.64 0.88 14.94
CA SER A 34 5.57 0.42 15.84
C SER A 34 4.98 -0.92 15.37
N TRP A 35 4.42 -1.69 16.30
CA TRP A 35 3.73 -2.94 15.96
C TRP A 35 2.55 -2.71 15.01
N GLY A 36 1.82 -1.59 15.18
CA GLY A 36 0.69 -1.24 14.32
C GLY A 36 1.09 -1.09 12.85
N VAL A 37 2.16 -0.34 12.55
CA VAL A 37 2.65 -0.18 11.17
C VAL A 37 3.19 -1.47 10.61
N ARG A 38 3.88 -2.29 11.41
CA ARG A 38 4.38 -3.59 10.94
C ARG A 38 3.25 -4.53 10.53
N ILE A 39 2.23 -4.66 11.38
CA ILE A 39 1.07 -5.52 11.12
C ILE A 39 0.33 -5.00 9.88
N SER A 40 0.12 -3.68 9.80
CA SER A 40 -0.52 -3.06 8.65
C SER A 40 0.24 -3.32 7.35
N LEU A 41 1.57 -3.15 7.35
CA LEU A 41 2.41 -3.39 6.18
C LEU A 41 2.32 -4.84 5.70
N VAL A 42 2.40 -5.80 6.62
CA VAL A 42 2.26 -7.23 6.27
C VAL A 42 0.91 -7.50 5.65
N PHE A 43 -0.16 -6.95 6.23
CA PHE A 43 -1.52 -7.14 5.71
C PHE A 43 -1.73 -6.48 4.35
N GLN A 44 -1.19 -5.28 4.14
CA GLN A 44 -1.23 -4.56 2.86
C GLN A 44 -0.45 -5.29 1.77
N LEU A 45 0.75 -5.79 2.08
CA LEU A 45 1.54 -6.59 1.14
C LEU A 45 0.81 -7.87 0.76
N LEU A 46 0.20 -8.55 1.74
CA LEU A 46 -0.57 -9.75 1.50
C LEU A 46 -1.75 -9.46 0.55
N LEU A 47 -2.56 -8.44 0.82
CA LEU A 47 -3.66 -8.06 -0.08
C LEU A 47 -3.17 -7.61 -1.47
N PHE A 48 -2.06 -6.88 -1.53
CA PHE A 48 -1.46 -6.49 -2.79
C PHE A 48 -1.05 -7.70 -3.63
N THR A 49 -0.46 -8.72 -3.00
CA THR A 49 -0.14 -9.98 -3.71
C THR A 49 -1.39 -10.76 -4.11
N LEU A 50 -2.38 -10.85 -3.22
CA LEU A 50 -3.64 -11.55 -3.50
C LEU A 50 -4.43 -10.89 -4.63
N PHE A 51 -4.31 -9.57 -4.82
CA PHE A 51 -4.93 -8.84 -5.91
C PHE A 51 -4.56 -9.38 -7.29
N PHE A 52 -3.30 -9.75 -7.49
CA PHE A 52 -2.81 -10.31 -8.77
C PHE A 52 -3.11 -11.81 -8.92
N THR A 53 -3.83 -12.40 -7.96
CA THR A 53 -4.26 -13.79 -7.98
C THR A 53 -5.78 -13.88 -8.03
N GLU A 54 -6.32 -15.00 -8.48
CA GLU A 54 -7.77 -15.25 -8.47
C GLU A 54 -8.33 -15.52 -7.06
N VAL A 55 -7.46 -15.63 -6.06
CA VAL A 55 -7.86 -15.94 -4.68
C VAL A 55 -8.79 -14.86 -4.12
N LEU A 56 -8.50 -13.59 -4.34
CA LEU A 56 -9.34 -12.51 -3.81
C LEU A 56 -10.74 -12.50 -4.45
N ALA A 57 -10.86 -12.91 -5.71
CA ALA A 57 -12.13 -13.03 -6.42
C ALA A 57 -13.00 -14.20 -5.92
N SER A 58 -12.42 -15.17 -5.21
CA SER A 58 -13.16 -16.27 -4.59
C SER A 58 -13.89 -15.88 -3.31
N PHE A 59 -13.58 -14.72 -2.71
CA PHE A 59 -14.25 -14.24 -1.51
C PHE A 59 -15.60 -13.57 -1.84
N PRO A 60 -16.57 -13.61 -0.91
CA PRO A 60 -17.74 -12.76 -1.00
C PRO A 60 -17.34 -11.28 -1.13
N GLN A 61 -17.98 -10.56 -2.05
CA GLN A 61 -17.62 -9.18 -2.40
C GLN A 61 -17.54 -8.26 -1.16
N VAL A 62 -18.54 -8.34 -0.27
CA VAL A 62 -18.57 -7.54 0.97
C VAL A 62 -17.34 -7.80 1.85
N ILE A 63 -16.89 -9.06 1.94
CA ILE A 63 -15.71 -9.41 2.75
C ILE A 63 -14.45 -8.87 2.07
N ALA A 64 -14.33 -9.03 0.74
CA ALA A 64 -13.21 -8.50 -0.01
C ALA A 64 -13.10 -6.97 0.13
N ASP A 65 -14.22 -6.25 0.04
CA ASP A 65 -14.28 -4.79 0.19
C ASP A 65 -13.87 -4.34 1.59
N VAL A 66 -14.38 -5.02 2.63
CA VAL A 66 -14.01 -4.71 4.02
C VAL A 66 -12.53 -4.95 4.27
N LEU A 67 -11.97 -6.06 3.78
CA LEU A 67 -10.54 -6.35 3.91
C LEU A 67 -9.70 -5.30 3.16
N TRP A 68 -10.12 -4.94 1.94
CA TRP A 68 -9.41 -3.98 1.11
C TRP A 68 -9.39 -2.58 1.72
N TRP A 69 -10.56 -2.01 2.00
CA TRP A 69 -10.66 -0.67 2.56
C TRP A 69 -10.15 -0.61 4.00
N GLY A 70 -10.31 -1.68 4.77
CA GLY A 70 -9.70 -1.83 6.08
C GLY A 70 -8.17 -1.73 6.02
N ALA A 71 -7.54 -2.37 5.04
CA ALA A 71 -6.09 -2.27 4.85
C ALA A 71 -5.63 -0.90 4.36
N VAL A 72 -6.38 -0.27 3.47
CA VAL A 72 -6.11 1.10 2.98
C VAL A 72 -6.17 2.09 4.14
N LEU A 73 -7.28 2.11 4.88
CA LEU A 73 -7.48 3.04 6.00
C LEU A 73 -6.52 2.73 7.16
N GLY A 74 -6.33 1.46 7.49
CA GLY A 74 -5.40 1.02 8.52
C GLY A 74 -3.98 1.50 8.22
N GLY A 75 -3.48 1.27 7.01
CA GLY A 75 -2.13 1.68 6.65
C GLY A 75 -1.92 3.19 6.55
N LEU A 76 -2.95 3.96 6.20
CA LEU A 76 -2.90 5.42 6.29
C LEU A 76 -2.83 5.87 7.74
N ILE A 77 -3.73 5.39 8.60
CA ILE A 77 -3.81 5.81 10.00
C ILE A 77 -2.52 5.44 10.75
N PHE A 78 -2.09 4.18 10.65
CA PHE A 78 -0.87 3.75 11.32
C PHE A 78 0.38 4.39 10.71
N GLY A 79 0.43 4.53 9.38
CA GLY A 79 1.53 5.18 8.68
C GLY A 79 1.72 6.63 9.14
N ILE A 80 0.66 7.44 9.16
CA ILE A 80 0.70 8.83 9.62
C ILE A 80 1.08 8.90 11.11
N ARG A 81 0.50 8.03 11.95
CA ARG A 81 0.76 8.00 13.39
C ARG A 81 2.22 7.71 13.72
N ASP A 82 2.84 6.75 13.02
CA ASP A 82 4.22 6.31 13.28
C ASP A 82 5.27 7.15 12.53
N PHE A 83 4.84 8.16 11.75
CA PHE A 83 5.74 8.94 10.87
C PHE A 83 6.84 9.66 11.64
N LYS A 84 6.53 10.13 12.87
CA LYS A 84 7.50 10.76 13.76
C LYS A 84 8.51 9.77 14.36
N ASN A 85 8.16 8.49 14.45
CA ASN A 85 9.00 7.46 15.06
C ASN A 85 9.86 6.76 14.00
N ASN A 86 9.25 6.25 12.92
CA ASN A 86 9.97 5.68 11.79
C ASN A 86 9.36 6.15 10.47
N SER A 87 9.91 7.26 9.97
CA SER A 87 9.46 7.89 8.72
C SER A 87 9.56 6.94 7.51
N ILE A 88 10.57 6.07 7.45
CA ILE A 88 10.76 5.16 6.30
C ILE A 88 9.59 4.17 6.21
N THR A 89 9.32 3.43 7.29
CA THR A 89 8.22 2.45 7.29
C THR A 89 6.85 3.11 7.17
N SER A 90 6.69 4.29 7.75
CA SER A 90 5.47 5.07 7.62
C SER A 90 5.20 5.51 6.19
N VAL A 91 6.22 6.03 5.51
CA VAL A 91 6.10 6.43 4.10
C VAL A 91 5.78 5.21 3.23
N LEU A 92 6.42 4.06 3.47
CA LEU A 92 6.08 2.81 2.77
C LEU A 92 4.63 2.38 3.00
N SER A 93 4.13 2.46 4.24
CA SER A 93 2.74 2.15 4.59
C SER A 93 1.76 3.09 3.89
N ILE A 94 2.05 4.38 3.87
CA ILE A 94 1.22 5.39 3.19
C ILE A 94 1.23 5.14 1.68
N LEU A 95 2.41 4.92 1.08
CA LEU A 95 2.55 4.65 -0.35
C LEU A 95 1.75 3.40 -0.77
N LEU A 96 1.87 2.31 -0.01
CA LEU A 96 1.09 1.08 -0.25
C LEU A 96 -0.41 1.32 -0.14
N SER A 97 -0.84 2.11 0.85
CA SER A 97 -2.27 2.46 1.02
C SER A 97 -2.82 3.21 -0.20
N VAL A 98 -2.09 4.23 -0.66
CA VAL A 98 -2.46 5.01 -1.86
C VAL A 98 -2.46 4.12 -3.10
N SER A 99 -1.49 3.21 -3.20
CA SER A 99 -1.39 2.26 -4.31
C SER A 99 -2.59 1.31 -4.37
N LEU A 100 -2.97 0.71 -3.22
CA LEU A 100 -4.13 -0.17 -3.10
C LEU A 100 -5.44 0.58 -3.39
N ALA A 101 -5.59 1.81 -2.88
CA ALA A 101 -6.76 2.64 -3.20
C ALA A 101 -6.83 2.92 -4.71
N GLY A 102 -5.70 3.31 -5.31
CA GLY A 102 -5.60 3.56 -6.76
C GLY A 102 -5.94 2.33 -7.60
N LEU A 103 -5.46 1.14 -7.20
CA LEU A 103 -5.82 -0.12 -7.87
C LEU A 103 -7.32 -0.40 -7.81
N MET A 104 -7.95 -0.23 -6.64
CA MET A 104 -9.39 -0.45 -6.51
C MET A 104 -10.20 0.54 -7.33
N PHE A 105 -9.85 1.83 -7.31
CA PHE A 105 -10.51 2.82 -8.17
C PHE A 105 -10.35 2.51 -9.65
N LEU A 106 -9.15 2.07 -10.06
CA LEU A 106 -8.89 1.68 -11.44
C LEU A 106 -9.68 0.43 -11.83
N MET A 107 -9.83 -0.55 -10.93
CA MET A 107 -10.70 -1.71 -11.15
C MET A 107 -12.15 -1.29 -11.33
N LEU A 108 -12.68 -0.46 -10.41
CA LEU A 108 -14.05 0.05 -10.50
C LEU A 108 -14.31 0.76 -11.84
N LEU A 109 -13.38 1.61 -12.28
CA LEU A 109 -13.45 2.31 -13.56
C LEU A 109 -13.48 1.33 -14.75
N ILE A 110 -12.60 0.31 -14.75
CA ILE A 110 -12.55 -0.68 -15.83
C ILE A 110 -13.81 -1.56 -15.84
N THR A 111 -14.33 -1.95 -14.67
CA THR A 111 -15.55 -2.77 -14.58
C THR A 111 -16.83 -2.00 -14.87
N SER A 112 -16.80 -0.66 -14.79
CA SER A 112 -17.96 0.20 -15.11
C SER A 112 -18.10 0.55 -16.59
N MET A 113 -17.05 0.32 -17.38
CA MET A 113 -17.04 0.50 -18.84
C MET A 113 -17.40 -0.80 -19.55
#